data_AF-A0A853FM49-F1
#
_entry.id   AF-A0A853FM49-F1
#
_cell.length_a   1.000
_cell.length_b   1.000
_cell.length_c   1.000
_cell.angle_alpha   90.00
_cell.angle_beta   90.00
_cell.angle_gamma   90.00
#
_symmetry.space_group_name_H-M   'P 1'
#
loop_
_entity.id
_entity.type
_entity.pdbx_description
1 polymer ?
#
loop_
_entity_poly.entity_id
_entity_poly.type
_entity_poly.pdbx_seq_one_letter_code
_entity_poly.pdbx_strand_id
1 'polypeptide(L)'
;MWLILAGLALRLLWLVLVRALLSPLHLGEASAAAETLARTGTIADAFAPGSGPTAHLMPGMVVLVGAVQNVFGNSSMAALLLSLWTLALLALTWLLARALFAKAGWRPQALIGGLVLLCLLPGHIVQEAADFRVWEGGLAALLALANLWLIVTLDKRETIHLQPLLLGAALSAFTFFISPTTGLAVDACWAWLALRRLPLRQALAFAGIAAAALALLLAPWMLRNAEVMGSPVLLRDNFGLEIAMANYPGALDPADPRAETLARARAIHPYQNPEVLARLRAAGGEVAYSRQLGRETWAWIAAHPLDFARLALRHYRQFYLPDRWQGGLTNWGAFPTLRIEMIRLVAAFGLLGLAVGLFQRRRFYGLFALYLALAGLPYALVMPIPRYAYVIWPLLAFLAAQLAVETFLTLQRRGRSPMVTQ
;
A
#
# COMPACT_ATOMS: atom_id res chain seq x y z
N MET A 1 -20.42 14.78 0.70
CA MET A 1 -20.47 14.65 -0.77
C MET A 1 -19.58 15.70 -1.44
N TRP A 2 -19.79 17.00 -1.21
CA TRP A 2 -19.00 18.09 -1.82
C TRP A 2 -17.47 17.96 -1.70
N LEU A 3 -16.94 17.61 -0.52
CA LEU A 3 -15.49 17.40 -0.33
C LEU A 3 -14.92 16.29 -1.21
N ILE A 4 -15.68 15.22 -1.42
CA ILE A 4 -15.27 14.09 -2.27
C ILE A 4 -15.26 14.55 -3.72
N LEU A 5 -16.34 15.20 -4.19
CA LEU A 5 -16.40 15.72 -5.55
C LEU A 5 -15.27 16.72 -5.84
N ALA A 6 -14.98 17.63 -4.89
CA ALA A 6 -13.86 18.57 -5.00
C ALA A 6 -12.50 17.84 -5.06
N GLY A 7 -12.32 16.80 -4.23
CA GLY A 7 -11.11 15.98 -4.26
C GLY A 7 -10.92 15.24 -5.59
N LEU A 8 -11.98 14.65 -6.15
CA LEU A 8 -11.95 14.00 -7.45
C LEU A 8 -11.67 15.00 -8.58
N ALA A 9 -12.32 16.17 -8.55
CA ALA A 9 -12.08 17.25 -9.49
C ALA A 9 -10.62 17.73 -9.45
N LEU A 10 -10.00 17.80 -8.27
CA LEU A 10 -8.58 18.15 -8.13
C LEU A 10 -7.66 17.12 -8.81
N ARG A 11 -7.94 15.81 -8.70
CA ARG A 11 -7.14 14.76 -9.37
C ARG A 11 -7.35 14.80 -10.88
N LEU A 12 -8.59 15.00 -11.33
CA LEU A 12 -8.90 15.15 -12.75
C LEU A 12 -8.21 16.37 -13.36
N LEU A 13 -8.30 17.52 -12.69
CA LEU A 13 -7.60 18.74 -13.10
C LEU A 13 -6.09 18.51 -13.17
N TRP A 14 -5.51 17.84 -12.18
CA TRP A 14 -4.08 17.51 -12.20
C TRP A 14 -3.73 16.64 -13.41
N LEU A 15 -4.50 15.60 -13.72
CA LEU A 15 -4.29 14.75 -14.91
C LEU A 15 -4.34 15.54 -16.22
N VAL A 16 -5.25 16.52 -16.32
CA VAL A 16 -5.33 17.42 -17.48
C VAL A 16 -4.10 18.31 -17.55
N LEU A 17 -3.69 18.93 -16.44
CA LEU A 17 -2.54 19.84 -16.39
C LEU A 17 -1.22 19.15 -16.77
N VAL A 18 -1.00 17.92 -16.31
CA VAL A 18 0.19 17.12 -16.66
C VAL A 18 0.02 16.34 -17.96
N ARG A 19 -1.07 16.58 -18.69
CA ARG A 19 -1.42 15.93 -19.98
C ARG A 19 -1.47 14.41 -19.92
N ALA A 20 -1.71 13.82 -18.75
CA ALA A 20 -1.67 12.36 -18.53
C ALA A 20 -3.04 11.68 -18.51
N LEU A 21 -4.14 12.45 -18.58
CA LEU A 21 -5.50 11.91 -18.54
C LEU A 21 -5.74 10.88 -19.65
N LEU A 22 -5.28 11.18 -20.86
CA LEU A 22 -5.45 10.36 -22.05
C LEU A 22 -4.15 9.68 -22.49
N SER A 23 -3.05 9.85 -21.75
CA SER A 23 -1.78 9.25 -22.12
C SER A 23 -1.75 7.75 -21.82
N PRO A 24 -1.18 6.96 -22.75
CA PRO A 24 -0.84 5.56 -22.52
C PRO A 24 -0.05 5.33 -21.22
N LEU A 25 -0.28 4.16 -20.62
CA LEU A 25 0.23 3.81 -19.29
C LEU A 25 1.64 3.23 -19.40
N HIS A 26 2.67 4.07 -19.34
CA HIS A 26 4.05 3.61 -19.16
C HIS A 26 4.48 3.89 -17.70
N LEU A 27 4.02 3.02 -16.79
CA LEU A 27 4.11 3.15 -15.33
C LEU A 27 4.93 2.03 -14.68
N GLY A 28 6.03 1.61 -15.33
CA GLY A 28 6.92 0.59 -14.78
C GLY A 28 6.55 -0.83 -15.21
N GLU A 29 6.94 -1.77 -14.37
CA GLU A 29 6.83 -3.22 -14.57
C GLU A 29 5.38 -3.65 -14.71
N ALA A 30 4.49 -3.06 -13.93
CA ALA A 30 3.07 -3.40 -13.93
C ALA A 30 2.37 -3.07 -15.24
N SER A 31 2.73 -1.94 -15.88
CA SER A 31 2.21 -1.64 -17.21
C SER A 31 2.79 -2.55 -18.29
N ALA A 32 4.09 -2.88 -18.21
CA ALA A 32 4.73 -3.74 -19.20
C ALA A 32 4.15 -5.16 -19.19
N ALA A 33 3.90 -5.70 -17.99
CA ALA A 33 3.25 -6.99 -17.82
C ALA A 33 1.80 -6.98 -18.32
N ALA A 34 1.04 -5.92 -18.03
CA ALA A 34 -0.34 -5.78 -18.50
C ALA A 34 -0.44 -5.65 -20.02
N GLU A 35 0.47 -4.88 -20.64
CA GLU A 35 0.53 -4.72 -22.09
C GLU A 35 0.89 -6.04 -22.79
N THR A 36 1.83 -6.79 -22.22
CA THR A 36 2.21 -8.11 -22.74
C THR A 36 1.07 -9.11 -22.61
N LEU A 37 0.34 -9.09 -21.47
CA LEU A 37 -0.87 -9.89 -21.30
C LEU A 37 -1.92 -9.53 -22.36
N ALA A 38 -2.17 -8.25 -22.59
CA ALA A 38 -3.15 -7.78 -23.57
C ALA A 38 -2.81 -8.24 -25.00
N ARG A 39 -1.52 -8.27 -25.35
CA ARG A 39 -1.04 -8.64 -26.69
C ARG A 39 -0.92 -10.15 -26.91
N THR A 40 -0.52 -10.89 -25.88
CA THR A 40 -0.08 -12.30 -26.03
C THR A 40 -0.89 -13.30 -25.23
N GLY A 41 -1.75 -12.84 -24.31
CA GLY A 41 -2.43 -13.71 -23.34
C GLY A 41 -1.54 -14.21 -22.21
N THR A 42 -0.28 -13.75 -22.11
CA THR A 42 0.68 -14.22 -21.10
C THR A 42 1.13 -13.08 -20.17
N ILE A 43 1.19 -13.36 -18.86
CA ILE A 43 1.78 -12.45 -17.87
C ILE A 43 3.30 -12.57 -17.95
N ALA A 44 3.92 -11.74 -18.77
CA ALA A 44 5.34 -11.82 -19.10
C ALA A 44 5.92 -10.43 -19.34
N ASP A 45 7.24 -10.38 -19.53
CA ASP A 45 7.98 -9.21 -19.97
C ASP A 45 7.85 -7.96 -19.07
N ALA A 46 7.79 -8.17 -17.74
CA ALA A 46 7.70 -7.09 -16.76
C ALA A 46 8.87 -6.10 -16.84
N PHE A 47 10.08 -6.54 -17.18
CA PHE A 47 11.26 -5.67 -17.17
C PHE A 47 11.55 -5.02 -18.52
N ALA A 48 11.39 -5.79 -19.59
CA ALA A 48 11.61 -5.39 -20.98
C ALA A 48 11.11 -6.53 -21.89
N PRO A 49 10.85 -6.26 -23.19
CA PRO A 49 10.56 -7.31 -24.16
C PRO A 49 11.61 -8.44 -24.14
N GLY A 50 11.13 -9.69 -24.07
CA GLY A 50 11.95 -10.88 -23.96
C GLY A 50 12.63 -11.08 -22.60
N SER A 51 12.12 -10.48 -21.52
CA SER A 51 12.54 -10.84 -20.15
C SER A 51 11.90 -12.15 -19.67
N GLY A 52 10.84 -12.62 -20.35
CA GLY A 52 10.21 -13.91 -20.14
C GLY A 52 9.01 -13.86 -19.21
N PRO A 53 8.43 -15.02 -18.85
CA PRO A 53 7.35 -15.10 -17.87
C PRO A 53 7.76 -14.47 -16.53
N THR A 54 6.82 -13.77 -15.88
CA THR A 54 7.10 -13.01 -14.65
C THR A 54 6.17 -13.39 -13.52
N ALA A 55 6.69 -13.33 -12.29
CA ALA A 55 5.93 -13.34 -11.04
C ALA A 55 6.30 -12.14 -10.15
N HIS A 56 6.87 -11.07 -10.74
CA HIS A 56 7.26 -9.84 -10.05
C HIS A 56 6.08 -9.14 -9.35
N LEU A 57 4.86 -9.40 -9.81
CA LEU A 57 3.62 -8.76 -9.36
C LEU A 57 2.56 -9.82 -9.05
N MET A 58 1.63 -9.48 -8.15
CA MET A 58 0.39 -10.25 -8.05
C MET A 58 -0.47 -10.03 -9.31
N PRO A 59 -1.20 -11.04 -9.80
CA PRO A 59 -1.87 -10.96 -11.09
C PRO A 59 -3.09 -10.04 -11.10
N GLY A 60 -3.68 -9.69 -9.95
CA GLY A 60 -4.98 -9.00 -9.87
C GLY A 60 -5.08 -7.74 -10.73
N MET A 61 -4.23 -6.74 -10.51
CA MET A 61 -4.27 -5.51 -11.31
C MET A 61 -3.73 -5.70 -12.72
N VAL A 62 -2.74 -6.58 -12.91
CA VAL A 62 -2.17 -6.88 -14.24
C VAL A 62 -3.25 -7.44 -15.16
N VAL A 63 -4.08 -8.35 -14.66
CA VAL A 63 -5.21 -8.94 -15.40
C VAL A 63 -6.29 -7.90 -15.69
N LEU A 64 -6.66 -7.06 -14.71
CA LEU A 64 -7.65 -6.00 -14.93
C LEU A 64 -7.20 -5.03 -16.03
N VAL A 65 -5.97 -4.54 -15.94
CA VAL A 65 -5.42 -3.56 -16.90
C VAL A 65 -5.22 -4.22 -18.26
N GLY A 66 -4.66 -5.43 -18.29
CA GLY A 66 -4.45 -6.19 -19.52
C GLY A 66 -5.77 -6.51 -20.23
N ALA A 67 -6.85 -6.80 -19.49
CA ALA A 67 -8.18 -7.00 -20.08
C ALA A 67 -8.73 -5.71 -20.71
N VAL A 68 -8.58 -4.56 -20.05
CA VAL A 68 -8.98 -3.26 -20.64
C VAL A 68 -8.16 -2.97 -21.90
N GLN A 69 -6.84 -3.18 -21.86
CA GLN A 69 -5.95 -2.96 -23.00
C GLN A 69 -6.17 -3.99 -24.13
N ASN A 70 -6.61 -5.21 -23.83
CA ASN A 70 -6.94 -6.20 -24.84
C ASN A 70 -8.16 -5.77 -25.68
N VAL A 71 -9.16 -5.16 -25.05
CA VAL A 71 -10.38 -4.68 -25.72
C VAL A 71 -10.15 -3.35 -26.45
N PHE A 72 -9.49 -2.39 -25.80
CA PHE A 72 -9.39 -1.01 -26.30
C PHE A 72 -8.02 -0.65 -26.88
N GLY A 73 -7.06 -1.59 -26.87
CA GLY A 73 -5.66 -1.30 -27.16
C GLY A 73 -5.00 -0.40 -26.10
N ASN A 74 -3.74 -0.04 -26.33
CA ASN A 74 -3.05 0.98 -25.55
C ASN A 74 -3.47 2.40 -26.03
N SER A 75 -4.77 2.71 -25.89
CA SER A 75 -5.41 3.91 -26.44
C SER A 75 -5.79 4.93 -25.37
N SER A 76 -6.15 6.13 -25.81
CA SER A 76 -6.73 7.19 -24.96
C SER A 76 -8.00 6.73 -24.23
N MET A 77 -8.78 5.81 -24.82
CA MET A 77 -9.98 5.25 -24.18
C MET A 77 -9.61 4.34 -23.01
N ALA A 78 -8.62 3.46 -23.18
CA ALA A 78 -8.11 2.62 -22.09
C ALA A 78 -7.57 3.48 -20.93
N ALA A 79 -6.80 4.52 -21.25
CA ALA A 79 -6.28 5.48 -20.27
C ALA A 79 -7.41 6.20 -19.50
N LEU A 80 -8.47 6.62 -20.21
CA LEU A 80 -9.64 7.26 -19.59
C LEU A 80 -10.38 6.30 -18.66
N LEU A 81 -10.67 5.07 -19.10
CA LEU A 81 -11.37 4.07 -18.29
C LEU A 81 -10.60 3.71 -17.02
N LEU A 82 -9.28 3.55 -17.11
CA LEU A 82 -8.44 3.25 -15.96
C LEU A 82 -8.30 4.47 -15.01
N SER A 83 -8.35 5.69 -15.55
CA SER A 83 -8.46 6.91 -14.74
C SER A 83 -9.80 6.95 -13.99
N LEU A 84 -10.92 6.64 -14.65
CA LEU A 84 -12.25 6.57 -14.02
C LEU A 84 -12.32 5.47 -12.96
N TRP A 85 -11.75 4.29 -13.24
CA TRP A 85 -11.57 3.21 -12.26
C TRP A 85 -10.85 3.71 -11.01
N THR A 86 -9.73 4.43 -11.20
CA THR A 86 -8.96 4.96 -10.08
C THR A 86 -9.76 5.98 -9.28
N LEU A 87 -10.45 6.92 -9.95
CA LEU A 87 -11.31 7.89 -9.28
C LEU A 87 -12.46 7.23 -8.50
N ALA A 88 -13.03 6.14 -9.03
CA ALA A 88 -14.03 5.35 -8.32
C ALA A 88 -13.45 4.67 -7.07
N LEU A 89 -12.26 4.07 -7.18
CA LEU A 89 -11.54 3.50 -6.03
C LEU A 89 -11.30 4.55 -4.94
N LEU A 90 -10.87 5.75 -5.30
CA LEU A 90 -10.66 6.85 -4.36
C LEU A 90 -11.96 7.28 -3.68
N ALA A 91 -13.03 7.48 -4.45
CA ALA A 91 -14.32 7.87 -3.90
C ALA A 91 -14.82 6.87 -2.87
N LEU A 92 -14.73 5.56 -3.19
CA LEU A 92 -15.10 4.48 -2.27
C LEU A 92 -14.18 4.44 -1.05
N THR A 93 -12.86 4.59 -1.23
CA THR A 93 -11.87 4.64 -0.14
C THR A 93 -12.20 5.76 0.84
N TRP A 94 -12.50 6.96 0.34
CA TRP A 94 -12.78 8.12 1.16
C TRP A 94 -14.13 8.02 1.89
N LEU A 95 -15.16 7.50 1.21
CA LEU A 95 -16.46 7.21 1.81
C LEU A 95 -16.33 6.17 2.93
N LEU A 96 -15.57 5.10 2.67
CA LEU A 96 -15.40 4.00 3.60
C LEU A 96 -14.53 4.38 4.79
N ALA A 97 -13.48 5.19 4.59
CA ALA A 97 -12.70 5.78 5.67
C ALA A 97 -13.61 6.60 6.61
N ARG A 98 -14.42 7.51 6.06
CA ARG A 98 -15.39 8.27 6.86
C ARG A 98 -16.36 7.34 7.59
N ALA A 99 -16.89 6.31 6.92
CA ALA A 99 -17.83 5.37 7.51
C ALA A 99 -17.19 4.57 8.66
N LEU A 100 -15.93 4.14 8.50
CA LEU A 100 -15.15 3.45 9.54
C LEU A 100 -15.03 4.31 10.80
N PHE A 101 -14.56 5.55 10.66
CA PHE A 101 -14.36 6.42 11.81
C PHE A 101 -15.68 6.89 12.44
N ALA A 102 -16.73 7.10 11.64
CA ALA A 102 -18.07 7.34 12.17
C ALA A 102 -18.57 6.14 12.99
N LYS A 103 -18.37 4.91 12.49
CA LYS A 103 -18.73 3.66 13.19
C LYS A 103 -17.95 3.50 14.49
N ALA A 104 -16.68 3.91 14.50
CA ALA A 104 -15.81 3.94 15.67
C ALA A 104 -16.19 5.02 16.70
N GLY A 105 -17.20 5.86 16.42
CA GLY A 105 -17.74 6.85 17.36
C GLY A 105 -16.98 8.17 17.39
N TRP A 106 -16.30 8.51 16.30
CA TRP A 106 -15.49 9.73 16.24
C TRP A 106 -16.35 10.97 16.01
N ARG A 107 -15.82 12.14 16.41
CA ARG A 107 -16.57 13.40 16.41
C ARG A 107 -16.86 13.86 14.97
N PRO A 108 -18.02 14.46 14.69
CA PRO A 108 -18.34 14.96 13.35
C PRO A 108 -17.28 15.90 12.75
N GLN A 109 -16.70 16.78 13.58
CA GLN A 109 -15.64 17.71 13.15
C GLN A 109 -14.38 16.97 12.69
N ALA A 110 -14.00 15.90 13.39
CA ALA A 110 -12.85 15.08 13.02
C ALA A 110 -13.13 14.27 11.75
N LEU A 111 -14.37 13.83 11.53
CA LEU A 111 -14.76 13.18 10.26
C LEU A 111 -14.64 14.12 9.07
N ILE A 112 -15.02 15.40 9.25
CA ILE A 112 -14.86 16.43 8.23
C ILE A 112 -13.38 16.73 8.02
N GLY A 113 -12.62 16.95 9.09
CA GLY A 113 -11.17 17.23 9.01
C GLY A 113 -10.39 16.10 8.35
N GLY A 114 -10.71 14.84 8.67
CA GLY A 114 -10.09 13.66 8.05
C GLY A 114 -10.39 13.59 6.56
N LEU A 115 -11.63 13.89 6.15
CA LEU A 115 -11.98 14.01 4.73
C LEU A 115 -11.29 15.18 4.04
N VAL A 116 -11.12 16.33 4.70
CA VAL A 116 -10.37 17.46 4.12
C VAL A 116 -8.93 17.05 3.85
N LEU A 117 -8.26 16.42 4.83
CA LEU A 117 -6.89 15.94 4.66
C LEU A 117 -6.79 14.88 3.56
N LEU A 118 -7.75 13.95 3.48
CA LEU A 118 -7.70 12.87 2.50
C LEU A 118 -8.08 13.33 1.08
N CYS A 119 -9.12 14.14 0.95
CA CYS A 119 -9.64 14.58 -0.35
C CYS A 119 -8.93 15.81 -0.91
N LEU A 120 -8.46 16.75 -0.08
CA LEU A 120 -7.99 18.05 -0.57
C LEU A 120 -6.49 18.27 -0.41
N LEU A 121 -5.79 17.49 0.43
CA LEU A 121 -4.33 17.58 0.53
C LEU A 121 -3.67 16.69 -0.53
N PRO A 122 -2.96 17.24 -1.53
CA PRO A 122 -2.48 16.48 -2.69
C PRO A 122 -1.13 15.78 -2.43
N GLY A 123 -0.88 15.27 -1.21
CA GLY A 123 0.38 14.59 -0.86
C GLY A 123 0.65 13.37 -1.74
N HIS A 124 -0.39 12.56 -1.96
CA HIS A 124 -0.36 11.34 -2.78
C HIS A 124 -0.96 11.51 -4.17
N ILE A 125 -1.04 12.75 -4.70
CA ILE A 125 -1.76 13.02 -5.96
C ILE A 125 -1.24 12.19 -7.15
N VAL A 126 0.06 11.91 -7.21
CA VAL A 126 0.66 11.04 -8.23
C VAL A 126 0.13 9.62 -8.12
N GLN A 127 0.08 9.08 -6.90
CA GLN A 127 -0.43 7.73 -6.66
C GLN A 127 -1.91 7.63 -7.02
N GLU A 128 -2.68 8.59 -6.49
CA GLU A 128 -4.12 8.66 -6.58
C GLU A 128 -4.60 8.94 -8.01
N ALA A 129 -3.86 9.70 -8.80
CA ALA A 129 -4.27 10.04 -10.15
C ALA A 129 -3.63 9.15 -11.23
N ALA A 130 -2.39 8.71 -11.03
CA ALA A 130 -1.63 7.99 -12.04
C ALA A 130 -1.31 6.54 -11.66
N ASP A 131 -0.62 6.31 -10.53
CA ASP A 131 -0.07 4.98 -10.21
C ASP A 131 -1.18 3.93 -10.07
N PHE A 132 -2.27 4.24 -9.38
CA PHE A 132 -3.34 3.28 -9.09
C PHE A 132 -4.24 2.93 -10.28
N ARG A 133 -3.95 3.49 -11.45
CA ARG A 133 -4.47 2.97 -12.72
C ARG A 133 -3.95 1.56 -13.01
N VAL A 134 -2.77 1.22 -12.49
CA VAL A 134 -2.06 -0.02 -12.80
C VAL A 134 -1.56 -0.75 -11.55
N TRP A 135 -1.15 -0.01 -10.52
CA TRP A 135 -0.64 -0.57 -9.28
C TRP A 135 -1.77 -0.86 -8.28
N GLU A 136 -1.58 -1.89 -7.46
CA GLU A 136 -2.57 -2.46 -6.54
C GLU A 136 -2.89 -1.59 -5.32
N GLY A 137 -2.06 -0.59 -5.01
CA GLY A 137 -2.12 0.15 -3.75
C GLY A 137 -3.47 0.82 -3.48
N GLY A 138 -4.15 1.33 -4.50
CA GLY A 138 -5.48 1.95 -4.38
C GLY A 138 -6.55 0.92 -3.99
N LEU A 139 -6.56 -0.24 -4.65
CA LEU A 139 -7.47 -1.34 -4.33
C LEU A 139 -7.15 -1.93 -2.95
N ALA A 140 -5.87 -2.10 -2.62
CA ALA A 140 -5.43 -2.57 -1.31
C ALA A 140 -5.91 -1.67 -0.16
N ALA A 141 -5.83 -0.34 -0.34
CA ALA A 141 -6.31 0.62 0.65
C ALA A 141 -7.84 0.53 0.86
N LEU A 142 -8.61 0.40 -0.23
CA LEU A 142 -10.06 0.20 -0.16
C LEU A 142 -10.41 -1.10 0.59
N LEU A 143 -9.76 -2.21 0.24
CA LEU A 143 -9.98 -3.52 0.86
C LEU A 143 -9.58 -3.52 2.34
N ALA A 144 -8.47 -2.87 2.72
CA ALA A 144 -8.08 -2.71 4.12
C ALA A 144 -9.16 -1.98 4.93
N LEU A 145 -9.68 -0.86 4.41
CA LEU A 145 -10.75 -0.12 5.07
C LEU A 145 -12.05 -0.92 5.16
N ALA A 146 -12.37 -1.74 4.15
CA ALA A 146 -13.53 -2.63 4.18
C ALA A 146 -13.42 -3.67 5.29
N ASN A 147 -12.25 -4.30 5.44
CA ASN A 147 -11.99 -5.23 6.53
C ASN A 147 -12.10 -4.54 7.89
N LEU A 148 -11.42 -3.41 8.08
CA LEU A 148 -11.46 -2.67 9.34
C LEU A 148 -12.88 -2.20 9.68
N TRP A 149 -13.65 -1.75 8.68
CA TRP A 149 -15.06 -1.36 8.87
C TRP A 149 -15.93 -2.54 9.29
N LEU A 150 -15.75 -3.70 8.67
CA LEU A 150 -16.48 -4.91 9.03
C LEU A 150 -16.08 -5.38 10.44
N ILE A 151 -14.78 -5.40 10.78
CA ILE A 151 -14.28 -5.73 12.11
C ILE A 151 -14.89 -4.83 13.18
N VAL A 152 -14.83 -3.50 12.99
CA VAL A 152 -15.45 -2.53 13.93
C VAL A 152 -16.96 -2.73 14.00
N THR A 153 -17.62 -3.07 12.90
CA THR A 153 -19.05 -3.34 12.88
C THR A 153 -19.41 -4.58 13.70
N LEU A 154 -18.64 -5.66 13.59
CA LEU A 154 -18.86 -6.91 14.31
C LEU A 154 -18.47 -6.81 15.78
N ASP A 155 -17.40 -6.10 16.12
CA ASP A 155 -16.99 -5.89 17.52
C ASP A 155 -18.05 -5.13 18.34
N LYS A 156 -18.89 -4.33 17.68
CA LYS A 156 -20.02 -3.63 18.31
C LYS A 156 -21.28 -4.48 18.45
N ARG A 157 -21.37 -5.65 17.83
CA ARG A 157 -22.52 -6.55 17.97
C ARG A 157 -22.43 -7.34 19.27
N GLU A 158 -23.59 -7.64 19.84
CA GLU A 158 -23.71 -8.55 20.98
C GLU A 158 -23.30 -9.96 20.57
N THR A 159 -23.83 -10.43 19.43
CA THR A 159 -23.54 -11.74 18.84
C THR A 159 -22.97 -11.58 17.43
N ILE A 160 -21.99 -12.41 17.09
CA ILE A 160 -21.41 -12.49 15.76
C ILE A 160 -21.91 -13.79 15.11
N HIS A 161 -22.73 -13.65 14.07
CA HIS A 161 -23.23 -14.78 13.29
C HIS A 161 -22.21 -15.25 12.25
N LEU A 162 -22.42 -16.45 11.70
CA LEU A 162 -21.50 -17.05 10.72
C LEU A 162 -21.44 -16.27 9.39
N GLN A 163 -22.56 -15.77 8.88
CA GLN A 163 -22.61 -15.08 7.58
C GLN A 163 -21.61 -13.91 7.43
N PRO A 164 -21.53 -12.95 8.37
CA PRO A 164 -20.52 -11.89 8.26
C PRO A 164 -19.08 -12.38 8.49
N LEU A 165 -18.88 -13.54 9.15
CA LEU A 165 -17.56 -14.16 9.25
C LEU A 165 -17.12 -14.78 7.92
N LEU A 166 -18.05 -15.38 7.16
CA LEU A 166 -17.78 -15.86 5.80
C LEU A 166 -17.38 -14.71 4.87
N LEU A 167 -18.12 -13.60 4.93
CA LEU A 167 -17.76 -12.38 4.19
C LEU A 167 -16.39 -11.86 4.64
N GLY A 168 -16.13 -11.83 5.94
CA GLY A 168 -14.83 -11.42 6.49
C GLY A 168 -13.68 -12.29 5.99
N ALA A 169 -13.86 -13.62 5.97
CA ALA A 169 -12.85 -14.56 5.51
C ALA A 169 -12.54 -14.39 4.01
N ALA A 170 -13.59 -14.27 3.17
CA ALA A 170 -13.43 -14.02 1.74
C ALA A 170 -12.75 -12.65 1.48
N LEU A 171 -13.14 -11.62 2.22
CA LEU A 171 -12.56 -10.29 2.10
C LEU A 171 -11.09 -10.26 2.55
N SER A 172 -10.74 -10.97 3.64
CA SER A 172 -9.36 -11.10 4.12
C SER A 172 -8.49 -11.80 3.07
N ALA A 173 -8.94 -12.95 2.57
CA ALA A 173 -8.26 -13.72 1.53
C ALA A 173 -8.04 -12.89 0.25
N PHE A 174 -9.08 -12.17 -0.21
CA PHE A 174 -8.95 -11.31 -1.38
C PHE A 174 -7.98 -10.14 -1.15
N THR A 175 -7.98 -9.56 0.06
CA THR A 175 -7.04 -8.49 0.42
C THR A 175 -5.60 -8.98 0.37
N PHE A 176 -5.33 -10.17 0.92
CA PHE A 176 -4.01 -10.78 0.89
C PHE A 176 -3.56 -11.11 -0.53
N PHE A 177 -4.46 -11.65 -1.36
CA PHE A 177 -4.18 -11.94 -2.75
C PHE A 177 -3.81 -10.68 -3.55
N ILE A 178 -4.50 -9.56 -3.34
CA ILE A 178 -4.19 -8.28 -3.99
C ILE A 178 -2.87 -7.70 -3.47
N SER A 179 -2.71 -7.65 -2.15
CA SER A 179 -1.54 -7.07 -1.48
C SER A 179 -1.16 -7.90 -0.26
N PRO A 180 -0.12 -8.75 -0.36
CA PRO A 180 0.28 -9.63 0.75
C PRO A 180 0.64 -8.86 2.03
N THR A 181 1.30 -7.70 1.89
CA THR A 181 1.68 -6.86 3.05
C THR A 181 0.45 -6.29 3.76
N THR A 182 -0.57 -5.87 3.00
CA THR A 182 -1.82 -5.36 3.56
C THR A 182 -2.68 -6.49 4.14
N GLY A 183 -2.73 -7.64 3.45
CA GLY A 183 -3.39 -8.85 3.91
C GLY A 183 -2.88 -9.31 5.27
N LEU A 184 -1.56 -9.39 5.44
CA LEU A 184 -0.95 -9.76 6.72
C LEU A 184 -1.43 -8.88 7.89
N ALA A 185 -1.48 -7.56 7.68
CA ALA A 185 -1.96 -6.61 8.69
C ALA A 185 -3.45 -6.79 9.00
N VAL A 186 -4.26 -7.03 7.96
CA VAL A 186 -5.70 -7.30 8.08
C VAL A 186 -5.99 -8.63 8.77
N ASP A 187 -5.28 -9.70 8.42
CA ASP A 187 -5.42 -11.03 9.04
C ASP A 187 -5.12 -10.95 10.55
N ALA A 188 -4.11 -10.18 10.96
CA ALA A 188 -3.83 -9.93 12.37
C ALA A 188 -4.97 -9.16 13.06
N CYS A 189 -5.61 -8.21 12.37
CA CYS A 189 -6.78 -7.50 12.90
C CYS A 189 -8.00 -8.41 13.04
N TRP A 190 -8.20 -9.34 12.10
CA TRP A 190 -9.22 -10.38 12.21
C TRP A 190 -8.93 -11.36 13.34
N ALA A 191 -7.67 -11.79 13.50
CA ALA A 191 -7.25 -12.61 14.62
C ALA A 191 -7.50 -11.91 15.96
N TRP A 192 -7.21 -10.61 16.05
CA TRP A 192 -7.52 -9.80 17.24
C TRP A 192 -9.01 -9.83 17.60
N LEU A 193 -9.90 -9.67 16.60
CA LEU A 193 -11.34 -9.78 16.83
C LEU A 193 -11.73 -11.20 17.25
N ALA A 194 -11.28 -12.20 16.49
CA ALA A 194 -11.66 -13.59 16.65
C ALA A 194 -11.28 -14.12 18.03
N LEU A 195 -10.04 -13.88 18.47
CA LEU A 195 -9.54 -14.31 19.77
C LEU A 195 -10.26 -13.65 20.95
N ARG A 196 -10.83 -12.45 20.77
CA ARG A 196 -11.52 -11.70 21.82
C ARG A 196 -13.04 -11.93 21.87
N ARG A 197 -13.66 -12.21 20.73
CA ARG A 197 -15.13 -12.17 20.57
C ARG A 197 -15.72 -13.51 20.18
N LEU A 198 -14.94 -14.48 19.70
CA LEU A 198 -15.44 -15.76 19.22
C LEU A 198 -14.99 -16.90 20.13
N PRO A 199 -15.82 -17.95 20.31
CA PRO A 199 -15.36 -19.22 20.83
C PRO A 199 -14.23 -19.79 19.97
N LEU A 200 -13.26 -20.48 20.57
CA LEU A 200 -12.09 -21.01 19.86
C LEU A 200 -12.46 -21.82 18.61
N ARG A 201 -13.51 -22.65 18.68
CA ARG A 201 -13.99 -23.43 17.52
C ARG A 201 -14.41 -22.54 16.34
N GLN A 202 -15.11 -21.43 16.61
CA GLN A 202 -15.52 -20.49 15.56
C GLN A 202 -14.34 -19.68 15.04
N ALA A 203 -13.40 -19.30 15.91
CA ALA A 203 -12.17 -18.62 15.51
C ALA A 203 -11.31 -19.50 14.57
N LEU A 204 -11.14 -20.78 14.91
CA LEU A 204 -10.44 -21.75 14.07
C LEU A 204 -11.19 -22.02 12.76
N ALA A 205 -12.53 -22.13 12.79
CA ALA A 205 -13.33 -22.28 11.58
C ALA A 205 -13.16 -21.06 10.66
N PHE A 206 -13.23 -19.84 11.20
CA PHE A 206 -12.98 -18.61 10.44
C PHE A 206 -11.57 -18.61 9.82
N ALA A 207 -10.54 -18.93 10.60
CA ALA A 207 -9.16 -19.01 10.10
C ALA A 207 -9.00 -20.06 9.00
N GLY A 208 -9.58 -21.25 9.18
CA GLY A 208 -9.58 -22.31 8.17
C GLY A 208 -10.29 -21.90 6.88
N ILE A 209 -11.43 -21.22 6.97
CA ILE A 209 -12.17 -20.72 5.79
C ILE A 209 -11.38 -19.63 5.07
N ALA A 210 -10.77 -18.69 5.81
CA ALA A 210 -9.93 -17.64 5.22
C ALA A 210 -8.70 -18.24 4.52
N ALA A 211 -8.03 -19.21 5.15
CA ALA A 211 -6.89 -19.92 4.57
C ALA A 211 -7.29 -20.72 3.31
N ALA A 212 -8.44 -21.42 3.35
CA ALA A 212 -8.95 -22.14 2.19
C ALA A 212 -9.31 -21.19 1.03
N ALA A 213 -9.98 -20.08 1.32
CA ALA A 213 -10.29 -19.06 0.32
C ALA A 213 -9.03 -18.45 -0.30
N LEU A 214 -8.00 -18.17 0.52
CA LEU A 214 -6.72 -17.68 0.02
C LEU A 214 -6.01 -18.73 -0.84
N ALA A 215 -5.99 -19.99 -0.41
CA ALA A 215 -5.42 -21.09 -1.18
C ALA A 215 -6.11 -21.25 -2.55
N LEU A 216 -7.43 -21.09 -2.62
CA LEU A 216 -8.17 -21.11 -3.89
C LEU A 216 -7.78 -19.97 -4.83
N LEU A 217 -7.46 -18.78 -4.30
CA LEU A 217 -6.98 -17.65 -5.10
C LEU A 217 -5.52 -17.84 -5.54
N LEU A 218 -4.66 -18.37 -4.67
CA LEU A 218 -3.24 -18.56 -4.95
C LEU A 218 -2.95 -19.80 -5.81
N ALA A 219 -3.78 -20.84 -5.75
CA ALA A 219 -3.51 -22.10 -6.44
C ALA A 219 -3.37 -21.95 -7.97
N PRO A 220 -4.28 -21.26 -8.71
CA PRO A 220 -4.11 -21.06 -10.14
C PRO A 220 -2.82 -20.28 -10.49
N TRP A 221 -2.49 -19.28 -9.67
CA TRP A 221 -1.28 -18.48 -9.84
C TRP A 221 -0.01 -19.31 -9.62
N MET A 222 0.02 -20.09 -8.55
CA MET A 222 1.12 -21.00 -8.23
C MET A 222 1.30 -22.07 -9.31
N LEU A 223 0.22 -22.70 -9.77
CA LEU A 223 0.25 -23.73 -10.81
C LEU A 223 0.82 -23.17 -12.11
N ARG A 224 0.34 -21.98 -12.52
CA ARG A 224 0.88 -21.27 -13.68
C ARG A 224 2.38 -21.01 -13.53
N ASN A 225 2.83 -20.52 -12.37
CA ASN A 225 4.24 -20.20 -12.15
C ASN A 225 5.11 -21.48 -12.15
N ALA A 226 4.60 -22.58 -11.61
CA ALA A 226 5.28 -23.87 -11.66
C ALA A 226 5.47 -24.34 -13.11
N GLU A 227 4.45 -24.20 -13.95
CA GLU A 227 4.48 -24.63 -15.35
C GLU A 227 5.42 -23.77 -16.21
N VAL A 228 5.30 -22.44 -16.15
CA VAL A 228 5.98 -21.54 -17.09
C VAL A 228 7.32 -20.99 -16.58
N MET A 229 7.55 -20.99 -15.26
CA MET A 229 8.79 -20.50 -14.65
C MET A 229 9.59 -21.64 -13.97
N GLY A 230 9.06 -22.87 -13.97
CA GLY A 230 9.69 -24.00 -13.30
C GLY A 230 9.73 -23.87 -11.77
N SER A 231 8.93 -22.98 -11.17
CA SER A 231 8.93 -22.74 -9.72
C SER A 231 7.52 -22.37 -9.22
N PRO A 232 7.00 -23.03 -8.17
CA PRO A 232 5.66 -22.78 -7.62
C PRO A 232 5.62 -21.50 -6.78
N VAL A 233 5.76 -20.34 -7.43
CA VAL A 233 5.73 -19.04 -6.76
C VAL A 233 4.28 -18.73 -6.33
N LEU A 234 4.05 -18.71 -5.02
CA LEU A 234 2.73 -18.43 -4.44
C LEU A 234 2.38 -16.95 -4.47
N LEU A 235 3.34 -16.06 -4.23
CA LEU A 235 3.12 -14.62 -4.15
C LEU A 235 3.90 -13.92 -5.26
N ARG A 236 4.96 -13.20 -4.88
CA ARG A 236 5.92 -12.57 -5.79
C ARG A 236 7.28 -13.21 -5.61
N ASP A 237 8.08 -13.26 -6.67
CA ASP A 237 9.44 -13.79 -6.62
C ASP A 237 10.51 -12.70 -6.42
N ASN A 238 10.13 -11.43 -6.48
CA ASN A 238 11.04 -10.28 -6.48
C ASN A 238 11.67 -9.96 -5.11
N PHE A 239 11.32 -10.67 -4.03
CA PHE A 239 11.80 -10.35 -2.69
C PHE A 239 13.34 -10.30 -2.57
N GLY A 240 14.05 -11.19 -3.28
CA GLY A 240 15.51 -11.19 -3.30
C GLY A 240 16.12 -9.97 -3.99
N LEU A 241 15.45 -9.45 -5.03
CA LEU A 241 15.80 -8.17 -5.65
C LEU A 241 15.53 -6.99 -4.70
N GLU A 242 14.35 -6.95 -4.07
CA GLU A 242 13.94 -5.86 -3.17
C GLU A 242 14.85 -5.74 -1.94
N ILE A 243 15.21 -6.87 -1.32
CA ILE A 243 16.12 -6.86 -0.17
C ILE A 243 17.52 -6.40 -0.59
N ALA A 244 17.98 -6.78 -1.78
CA ALA A 244 19.28 -6.39 -2.33
C ALA A 244 19.36 -4.91 -2.73
N MET A 245 18.25 -4.31 -3.12
CA MET A 245 18.14 -2.86 -3.36
C MET A 245 18.20 -2.06 -2.06
N ALA A 246 17.78 -2.65 -0.95
CA ALA A 246 17.65 -1.96 0.34
C ALA A 246 18.87 -2.15 1.26
N ASN A 247 19.55 -3.30 1.18
CA ASN A 247 20.56 -3.71 2.15
C ASN A 247 21.90 -3.96 1.47
N TYR A 248 22.78 -2.97 1.52
CA TYR A 248 24.14 -3.02 0.98
C TYR A 248 24.98 -1.92 1.65
N PRO A 249 26.33 -2.01 1.62
CA PRO A 249 27.21 -1.05 2.30
C PRO A 249 26.93 0.42 1.96
N GLY A 250 26.71 0.73 0.68
CA GLY A 250 26.42 2.10 0.21
C GLY A 250 25.13 2.69 0.78
N ALA A 251 24.19 1.85 1.25
CA ALA A 251 22.96 2.34 1.85
C ALA A 251 23.17 2.95 3.25
N LEU A 252 24.24 2.65 3.97
CA LEU A 252 24.36 3.03 5.39
C LEU A 252 24.42 4.54 5.59
N ASP A 253 25.44 5.19 5.02
CA ASP A 253 25.68 6.62 5.20
C ASP A 253 26.00 7.32 3.86
N PRO A 254 25.07 7.29 2.88
CA PRO A 254 25.31 7.90 1.58
C PRO A 254 25.33 9.42 1.68
N ALA A 255 26.31 10.06 1.04
CA ALA A 255 26.38 11.51 0.92
C ALA A 255 25.17 12.09 0.15
N ASP A 256 24.75 11.38 -0.91
CA ASP A 256 23.48 11.62 -1.60
C ASP A 256 22.67 10.31 -1.63
N PRO A 257 21.71 10.12 -0.70
CA PRO A 257 20.90 8.91 -0.64
C PRO A 257 20.11 8.62 -1.92
N ARG A 258 19.71 9.67 -2.67
CA ARG A 258 18.96 9.50 -3.91
C ARG A 258 19.87 9.01 -5.02
N ALA A 259 21.03 9.63 -5.20
CA ALA A 259 21.99 9.21 -6.21
C ALA A 259 22.45 7.78 -5.98
N GLU A 260 22.77 7.43 -4.73
CA GLU A 260 23.20 6.08 -4.35
C GLU A 260 22.11 5.04 -4.61
N THR A 261 20.87 5.33 -4.21
CA THR A 261 19.71 4.47 -4.48
C THR A 261 19.52 4.25 -5.99
N LEU A 262 19.60 5.30 -6.79
CA LEU A 262 19.46 5.20 -8.25
C LEU A 262 20.64 4.44 -8.88
N ALA A 263 21.86 4.62 -8.38
CA ALA A 263 23.02 3.87 -8.82
C ALA A 263 22.87 2.38 -8.52
N ARG A 264 22.42 2.03 -7.31
CA ARG A 264 22.10 0.65 -6.93
C ARG A 264 21.02 0.06 -7.82
N ALA A 265 19.93 0.79 -8.04
CA ALA A 265 18.84 0.34 -8.92
C ALA A 265 19.36 0.07 -10.34
N ARG A 266 20.17 0.97 -10.92
CA ARG A 266 20.78 0.74 -12.24
C ARG A 266 21.69 -0.48 -12.27
N ALA A 267 22.40 -0.78 -11.17
CA ALA A 267 23.35 -1.89 -11.11
C ALA A 267 22.70 -3.28 -11.04
N ILE A 268 21.47 -3.40 -10.50
CA ILE A 268 20.85 -4.70 -10.24
C ILE A 268 19.42 -4.86 -10.73
N HIS A 269 18.70 -3.78 -11.03
CA HIS A 269 17.31 -3.84 -11.46
C HIS A 269 17.21 -4.06 -12.99
N PRO A 270 16.53 -5.12 -13.47
CA PRO A 270 16.51 -5.43 -14.91
C PRO A 270 15.63 -4.50 -15.75
N TYR A 271 14.71 -3.76 -15.12
CA TYR A 271 13.78 -2.87 -15.82
C TYR A 271 14.52 -1.89 -16.73
N GLN A 272 14.27 -2.01 -18.03
CA GLN A 272 14.86 -1.18 -19.08
C GLN A 272 16.40 -1.10 -19.06
N ASN A 273 17.09 -2.11 -18.50
CA ASN A 273 18.55 -2.19 -18.48
C ASN A 273 19.04 -3.44 -19.26
N PRO A 274 19.59 -3.28 -20.48
CA PRO A 274 20.02 -4.41 -21.31
C PRO A 274 21.10 -5.30 -20.69
N GLU A 275 22.03 -4.71 -19.94
CA GLU A 275 23.14 -5.44 -19.32
C GLU A 275 22.63 -6.32 -18.16
N VAL A 276 21.81 -5.74 -17.30
CA VAL A 276 21.20 -6.47 -16.18
C VAL A 276 20.19 -7.51 -16.69
N LEU A 277 19.48 -7.20 -17.78
CA LEU A 277 18.60 -8.16 -18.44
C LEU A 277 19.38 -9.37 -18.99
N ALA A 278 20.58 -9.17 -19.55
CA ALA A 278 21.45 -10.26 -19.96
C ALA A 278 21.88 -11.12 -18.77
N ARG A 279 22.20 -10.51 -17.62
CA ARG A 279 22.51 -11.23 -16.38
C ARG A 279 21.31 -12.02 -15.85
N LEU A 280 20.11 -11.46 -15.89
CA LEU A 280 18.87 -12.15 -15.52
C LEU A 280 18.65 -13.39 -16.41
N ARG A 281 18.83 -13.25 -17.72
CA ARG A 281 18.71 -14.37 -18.67
C ARG A 281 19.78 -15.43 -18.42
N ALA A 282 21.04 -15.02 -18.22
CA ALA A 282 22.14 -15.94 -17.91
C ALA A 282 21.95 -16.70 -16.60
N ALA A 283 21.27 -16.11 -15.61
CA ALA A 283 20.91 -16.76 -14.36
C ALA A 283 19.79 -17.82 -14.50
N GLY A 284 19.14 -17.92 -15.67
CA GLY A 284 18.03 -18.83 -15.90
C GLY A 284 16.64 -18.22 -15.66
N GLY A 285 16.53 -16.89 -15.63
CA GLY A 285 15.26 -16.16 -15.51
C GLY A 285 15.07 -15.46 -14.16
N GLU A 286 13.90 -14.81 -14.02
CA GLU A 286 13.55 -13.91 -12.92
C GLU A 286 13.72 -14.55 -11.53
N VAL A 287 13.15 -15.75 -11.32
CA VAL A 287 13.20 -16.47 -10.04
C VAL A 287 14.64 -16.76 -9.62
N ALA A 288 15.46 -17.27 -10.54
CA ALA A 288 16.84 -17.67 -10.24
C ALA A 288 17.71 -16.44 -9.95
N TYR A 289 17.56 -15.38 -10.74
CA TYR A 289 18.24 -14.10 -10.55
C TYR A 289 17.87 -13.45 -9.20
N SER A 290 16.58 -13.38 -8.86
CA SER A 290 16.12 -12.84 -7.58
C SER A 290 16.65 -13.67 -6.40
N ARG A 291 16.60 -15.01 -6.48
CA ARG A 291 17.15 -15.89 -5.45
C ARG A 291 18.65 -15.71 -5.26
N GLN A 292 19.41 -15.49 -6.33
CA GLN A 292 20.83 -15.20 -6.26
C GLN A 292 21.09 -13.92 -5.46
N LEU A 293 20.45 -12.81 -5.85
CA LEU A 293 20.56 -11.52 -5.15
C LEU A 293 20.16 -11.64 -3.67
N GLY A 294 19.10 -12.39 -3.39
CA GLY A 294 18.66 -12.67 -2.03
C GLY A 294 19.73 -13.40 -1.21
N ARG A 295 20.34 -14.47 -1.75
CA ARG A 295 21.42 -15.20 -1.05
C ARG A 295 22.63 -14.32 -0.75
N GLU A 296 23.07 -13.54 -1.73
CA GLU A 296 24.19 -12.59 -1.57
C GLU A 296 23.89 -11.56 -0.48
N THR A 297 22.67 -11.02 -0.48
CA THR A 297 22.24 -10.03 0.51
C THR A 297 22.12 -10.63 1.90
N TRP A 298 21.57 -11.84 2.04
CA TRP A 298 21.49 -12.54 3.33
C TRP A 298 22.87 -12.88 3.89
N ALA A 299 23.83 -13.23 3.03
CA ALA A 299 25.22 -13.42 3.45
C ALA A 299 25.83 -12.11 3.98
N TRP A 300 25.57 -10.98 3.30
CA TRP A 300 26.00 -9.67 3.80
C TRP A 300 25.35 -9.30 5.14
N ILE A 301 24.04 -9.54 5.29
CA ILE A 301 23.29 -9.30 6.54
C ILE A 301 23.86 -10.15 7.69
N ALA A 302 24.14 -11.43 7.43
CA ALA A 302 24.73 -12.32 8.44
C ALA A 302 26.12 -11.85 8.89
N ALA A 303 26.91 -11.27 7.97
CA ALA A 303 28.20 -10.67 8.29
C ALA A 303 28.10 -9.29 8.97
N HIS A 304 26.99 -8.55 8.79
CA HIS A 304 26.81 -7.18 9.28
C HIS A 304 25.45 -6.97 9.98
N PRO A 305 25.13 -7.70 11.06
CA PRO A 305 23.80 -7.68 11.66
C PRO A 305 23.42 -6.32 12.26
N LEU A 306 24.39 -5.57 12.79
CA LEU A 306 24.13 -4.23 13.35
C LEU A 306 23.83 -3.21 12.26
N ASP A 307 24.52 -3.28 11.13
CA ASP A 307 24.29 -2.41 9.98
C ASP A 307 22.93 -2.70 9.36
N PHE A 308 22.58 -3.98 9.21
CA PHE A 308 21.23 -4.36 8.82
C PHE A 308 20.16 -3.84 9.78
N ALA A 309 20.36 -3.96 11.10
CA ALA A 309 19.40 -3.43 12.09
C ALA A 309 19.21 -1.91 11.97
N ARG A 310 20.30 -1.16 11.71
CA ARG A 310 20.24 0.29 11.44
C ARG A 310 19.43 0.60 10.18
N LEU A 311 19.72 -0.11 9.08
CA LEU A 311 18.98 0.04 7.82
C LEU A 311 17.49 -0.29 8.02
N ALA A 312 17.19 -1.41 8.69
CA ALA A 312 15.82 -1.86 8.90
C ALA A 312 14.99 -0.90 9.75
N LEU A 313 15.57 -0.37 10.83
CA LEU A 313 14.92 0.65 11.65
C LEU A 313 14.69 1.95 10.86
N ARG A 314 15.68 2.35 10.04
CA ARG A 314 15.57 3.54 9.18
C ARG A 314 14.48 3.35 8.14
N HIS A 315 14.40 2.20 7.47
CA HIS A 315 13.37 1.89 6.49
C HIS A 315 11.98 1.86 7.15
N TYR A 316 11.84 1.21 8.32
CA TYR A 316 10.58 1.21 9.05
C TYR A 316 10.12 2.62 9.41
N ARG A 317 11.03 3.50 9.84
CA ARG A 317 10.73 4.93 10.06
C ARG A 317 10.35 5.66 8.76
N GLN A 318 11.10 5.44 7.68
CA GLN A 318 10.87 6.06 6.36
C GLN A 318 9.52 5.66 5.75
N PHE A 319 8.98 4.49 6.08
CA PHE A 319 7.65 4.08 5.65
C PHE A 319 6.56 5.04 6.14
N TYR A 320 6.63 5.48 7.40
CA TYR A 320 5.65 6.43 7.96
C TYR A 320 6.05 7.89 7.75
N LEU A 321 7.34 8.19 7.88
CA LEU A 321 7.91 9.54 7.81
C LEU A 321 8.97 9.57 6.70
N PRO A 322 8.56 9.58 5.42
CA PRO A 322 9.50 9.52 4.31
C PRO A 322 10.45 10.71 4.32
N ASP A 323 11.70 10.47 3.92
CA ASP A 323 12.69 11.50 3.73
C ASP A 323 12.42 12.31 2.46
N ARG A 324 12.87 13.57 2.46
CA ARG A 324 12.70 14.50 1.34
C ARG A 324 13.17 13.92 0.00
N TRP A 325 14.31 13.22 0.03
CA TRP A 325 14.93 12.65 -1.17
C TRP A 325 14.04 11.56 -1.82
N GLN A 326 13.22 10.85 -1.03
CA GLN A 326 12.29 9.83 -1.54
C GLN A 326 11.18 10.42 -2.43
N GLY A 327 10.89 11.72 -2.28
CA GLY A 327 9.96 12.43 -3.18
C GLY A 327 10.45 12.53 -4.62
N GLY A 328 11.77 12.45 -4.82
CA GLY A 328 12.41 12.49 -6.14
C GLY A 328 12.64 11.12 -6.78
N LEU A 329 12.13 10.03 -6.18
CA LEU A 329 12.22 8.68 -6.76
C LEU A 329 11.13 8.42 -7.82
N THR A 330 10.10 9.26 -7.90
CA THR A 330 9.05 9.10 -8.91
C THR A 330 9.16 10.18 -9.99
N ASN A 331 9.06 9.78 -11.26
CA ASN A 331 9.20 10.65 -12.43
C ASN A 331 7.95 11.51 -12.73
N TRP A 332 7.00 11.59 -11.79
CA TRP A 332 5.63 12.06 -12.03
C TRP A 332 5.29 13.43 -11.40
N GLY A 333 6.27 14.31 -11.15
CA GLY A 333 5.92 15.72 -11.22
C GLY A 333 6.53 16.69 -10.22
N ALA A 334 6.05 17.91 -10.43
CA ALA A 334 6.35 19.14 -9.73
C ALA A 334 6.20 19.04 -8.21
N PHE A 335 6.96 19.89 -7.52
CA PHE A 335 6.95 20.06 -6.07
C PHE A 335 7.13 18.75 -5.26
N PRO A 336 8.07 17.85 -5.60
CA PRO A 336 8.26 16.58 -4.88
C PRO A 336 8.51 16.81 -3.38
N THR A 337 9.28 17.84 -3.04
CA THR A 337 9.55 18.23 -1.65
C THR A 337 8.27 18.61 -0.91
N LEU A 338 7.42 19.45 -1.50
CA LEU A 338 6.17 19.90 -0.86
C LEU A 338 5.23 18.72 -0.58
N ARG A 339 5.10 17.80 -1.53
CA ARG A 339 4.27 16.60 -1.38
C ARG A 339 4.76 15.72 -0.23
N ILE A 340 6.07 15.47 -0.15
CA ILE A 340 6.65 14.70 0.96
C ILE A 340 6.44 15.41 2.29
N GLU A 341 6.63 16.72 2.38
CA GLU A 341 6.38 17.44 3.63
C GLU A 341 4.91 17.38 4.06
N MET A 342 3.96 17.46 3.11
CA MET A 342 2.53 17.24 3.41
C MET A 342 2.27 15.84 3.99
N ILE A 343 2.85 14.80 3.37
CA ILE A 343 2.73 13.41 3.85
C ILE A 343 3.32 13.29 5.27
N ARG A 344 4.54 13.79 5.47
CA ARG A 344 5.25 13.74 6.76
C ARG A 344 4.46 14.43 7.86
N LEU A 345 3.92 15.62 7.60
CA LEU A 345 3.14 16.37 8.59
C LEU A 345 1.90 15.60 9.02
N VAL A 346 1.07 15.15 8.07
CA VAL A 346 -0.12 14.37 8.40
C VAL A 346 0.23 13.06 9.09
N ALA A 347 1.28 12.36 8.64
CA ALA A 347 1.73 11.14 9.29
C ALA A 347 2.22 11.38 10.72
N ALA A 348 2.99 12.44 10.98
CA ALA A 348 3.46 12.80 12.32
C ALA A 348 2.28 13.11 13.26
N PHE A 349 1.33 13.96 12.83
CA PHE A 349 0.13 14.24 13.63
C PHE A 349 -0.78 13.01 13.77
N GLY A 350 -0.84 12.14 12.76
CA GLY A 350 -1.60 10.89 12.79
C GLY A 350 -1.03 9.90 13.80
N LEU A 351 0.29 9.70 13.80
CA LEU A 351 0.98 8.85 14.77
C LEU A 351 0.90 9.42 16.19
N LEU A 352 1.02 10.74 16.35
CA LEU A 352 0.81 11.38 17.65
C LEU A 352 -0.64 11.21 18.12
N GLY A 353 -1.62 11.36 17.23
CA GLY A 353 -3.03 11.14 17.52
C GLY A 353 -3.30 9.70 17.95
N LEU A 354 -2.66 8.73 17.28
CA LEU A 354 -2.68 7.32 17.67
C LEU A 354 -2.11 7.13 19.08
N ALA A 355 -0.92 7.65 19.35
CA ALA A 355 -0.25 7.53 20.65
C ALA A 355 -1.11 8.12 21.78
N VAL A 356 -1.66 9.32 21.58
CA VAL A 356 -2.56 9.97 22.55
C VAL A 356 -3.81 9.14 22.79
N GLY A 357 -4.45 8.62 21.74
CA GLY A 357 -5.65 7.81 21.91
C GLY A 357 -5.40 6.42 22.52
N LEU A 358 -4.23 5.82 22.27
CA LEU A 358 -3.76 4.62 22.96
C LEU A 358 -3.52 4.88 24.44
N PHE A 359 -2.84 5.97 24.79
CA PHE A 359 -2.61 6.39 26.17
C PHE A 359 -3.93 6.61 26.92
N GLN A 360 -4.91 7.21 26.24
CA GLN A 360 -6.27 7.40 26.77
C GLN A 360 -7.16 6.15 26.69
N ARG A 361 -6.60 4.99 26.29
CA ARG A 361 -7.28 3.69 26.18
C ARG A 361 -8.59 3.74 25.39
N ARG A 362 -8.61 4.54 24.33
CA ARG A 362 -9.81 4.73 23.52
C ARG A 362 -10.15 3.47 22.74
N ARG A 363 -11.46 3.21 22.62
CA ARG A 363 -11.96 2.08 21.85
C ARG A 363 -11.43 2.13 20.42
N PHE A 364 -11.02 0.97 19.89
CA PHE A 364 -10.48 0.75 18.54
C PHE A 364 -9.09 1.32 18.24
N TYR A 365 -8.49 2.17 19.08
CA TYR A 365 -7.12 2.67 18.81
C TYR A 365 -6.09 1.54 18.80
N GLY A 366 -6.26 0.51 19.64
CA GLY A 366 -5.43 -0.70 19.60
C GLY A 366 -5.54 -1.48 18.28
N LEU A 367 -6.73 -1.54 17.68
CA LEU A 367 -6.94 -2.16 16.36
C LEU A 367 -6.22 -1.38 15.27
N PHE A 368 -6.36 -0.05 15.27
CA PHE A 368 -5.68 0.80 14.30
C PHE A 368 -4.15 0.76 14.47
N ALA A 369 -3.66 0.70 15.71
CA ALA A 369 -2.24 0.53 16.00
C ALA A 369 -1.71 -0.80 15.46
N LEU A 370 -2.45 -1.90 15.67
CA LEU A 370 -2.08 -3.21 15.15
C LEU A 370 -1.98 -3.21 13.62
N TYR A 371 -3.00 -2.67 12.93
CA TYR A 371 -2.97 -2.54 11.48
C TYR A 371 -1.78 -1.69 11.01
N LEU A 372 -1.60 -0.49 11.58
CA LEU A 372 -0.53 0.41 11.19
C LEU A 372 0.84 -0.20 11.38
N ALA A 373 1.09 -0.85 12.52
CA ALA A 373 2.36 -1.48 12.84
C ALA A 373 2.71 -2.60 11.86
N LEU A 374 1.76 -3.50 11.58
CA LEU A 374 1.99 -4.66 10.73
C LEU A 374 1.96 -4.34 9.23
N ALA A 375 1.23 -3.31 8.81
CA ALA A 375 1.25 -2.85 7.42
C ALA A 375 2.64 -2.29 7.03
N GLY A 376 3.36 -1.68 7.98
CA GLY A 376 4.70 -1.15 7.76
C GLY A 376 5.83 -2.16 7.96
N LEU A 377 5.59 -3.25 8.72
CA LEU A 377 6.65 -4.16 9.15
C LEU A 377 7.45 -4.80 8.00
N PRO A 378 6.82 -5.25 6.88
CA PRO A 378 7.57 -5.78 5.74
C PRO A 378 8.55 -4.78 5.14
N TYR A 379 8.23 -3.48 5.21
CA TYR A 379 9.07 -2.39 4.71
C TYR A 379 10.23 -2.03 5.65
N ALA A 380 10.44 -2.77 6.74
CA ALA A 380 11.72 -2.75 7.44
C ALA A 380 12.79 -3.52 6.64
N LEU A 381 12.41 -4.55 5.89
CA LEU A 381 13.35 -5.42 5.17
C LEU A 381 13.74 -4.86 3.79
N VAL A 382 12.86 -4.06 3.20
CA VAL A 382 13.01 -3.54 1.83
C VAL A 382 12.92 -2.03 1.84
N MET A 383 13.31 -1.38 0.74
CA MET A 383 13.31 0.07 0.66
C MET A 383 11.87 0.58 0.52
N PRO A 384 11.34 1.36 1.47
CA PRO A 384 10.03 1.96 1.31
C PRO A 384 10.12 3.05 0.24
N ILE A 385 9.17 3.06 -0.68
CA ILE A 385 8.87 4.24 -1.50
C ILE A 385 7.52 4.81 -1.07
N PRO A 386 7.30 6.14 -1.18
CA PRO A 386 6.09 6.80 -0.67
C PRO A 386 4.77 6.20 -1.18
N ARG A 387 4.78 5.56 -2.37
CA ARG A 387 3.61 4.85 -2.92
C ARG A 387 3.07 3.77 -2.00
N TYR A 388 3.94 3.04 -1.31
CA TYR A 388 3.54 1.92 -0.44
C TYR A 388 2.78 2.39 0.82
N ALA A 389 3.03 3.60 1.29
CA ALA A 389 2.40 4.14 2.49
C ALA A 389 0.93 4.56 2.28
N TYR A 390 0.42 4.56 1.05
CA TYR A 390 -0.97 4.97 0.81
C TYR A 390 -2.00 4.07 1.52
N VAL A 391 -1.68 2.78 1.74
CA VAL A 391 -2.58 1.83 2.43
C VAL A 391 -2.81 2.18 3.91
N ILE A 392 -1.95 3.02 4.50
CA ILE A 392 -2.11 3.53 5.87
C ILE A 392 -2.55 4.99 5.91
N TRP A 393 -2.49 5.70 4.78
CA TRP A 393 -2.75 7.13 4.67
C TRP A 393 -4.14 7.55 5.17
N PRO A 394 -5.25 6.87 4.81
CA PRO A 394 -6.58 7.22 5.33
C PRO A 394 -6.66 7.16 6.85
N LEU A 395 -5.99 6.19 7.50
CA LEU A 395 -6.01 6.09 8.96
C LEU A 395 -5.25 7.26 9.60
N LEU A 396 -4.06 7.57 9.10
CA LEU A 396 -3.23 8.67 9.59
C LEU A 396 -3.93 10.02 9.43
N ALA A 397 -4.59 10.25 8.29
CA ALA A 397 -5.34 11.49 8.04
C ALA A 397 -6.45 11.71 9.06
N PHE A 398 -7.25 10.69 9.34
CA PHE A 398 -8.32 10.82 10.35
C PHE A 398 -7.74 10.96 11.75
N LEU A 399 -6.73 10.16 12.14
CA LEU A 399 -6.06 10.27 13.44
C LEU A 399 -5.50 11.68 13.68
N ALA A 400 -4.89 12.29 12.67
CA ALA A 400 -4.40 13.66 12.72
C ALA A 400 -5.54 14.66 12.95
N ALA A 401 -6.65 14.52 12.21
CA ALA A 401 -7.83 15.37 12.37
C ALA A 401 -8.47 15.25 13.75
N GLN A 402 -8.54 14.04 14.30
CA GLN A 402 -9.08 13.81 15.65
C GLN A 402 -8.21 14.49 16.71
N LEU A 403 -6.87 14.37 16.62
CA LEU A 403 -5.94 15.05 17.50
C LEU A 403 -6.12 16.57 17.44
N ALA A 404 -6.21 17.14 16.23
CA ALA A 404 -6.36 18.57 16.03
C ALA A 404 -7.66 19.11 16.67
N VAL A 405 -8.79 18.42 16.42
CA VAL A 405 -10.10 18.80 16.99
C VAL A 405 -10.08 18.75 18.52
N GLU A 406 -9.46 17.74 19.10
CA GLU A 406 -9.42 17.60 20.56
C GLU A 406 -8.51 18.59 21.25
N THR A 407 -7.36 18.88 20.62
CA THR A 407 -6.44 19.91 21.09
C THR A 407 -7.15 21.26 21.08
N PHE A 408 -7.84 21.60 19.98
CA PHE A 408 -8.61 22.84 19.86
C PHE A 408 -9.68 22.97 20.95
N LEU A 409 -10.47 21.92 21.17
CA LEU A 409 -11.54 21.96 22.18
C LEU A 409 -10.99 22.01 23.62
N THR A 410 -9.84 21.40 23.88
CA THR A 410 -9.14 21.50 25.17
C THR A 410 -8.69 22.94 25.43
N LEU A 411 -8.12 23.59 24.41
CA LEU A 411 -7.69 25.00 24.51
C LEU A 411 -8.87 25.95 24.72
N GLN A 412 -9.98 25.75 24.03
CA GLN A 412 -11.20 26.55 24.22
C GLN A 412 -11.77 26.42 25.64
N ARG A 413 -11.71 25.24 26.25
CA ARG A 413 -12.18 25.03 27.63
C ARG A 413 -11.29 25.74 28.64
N ARG A 414 -9.97 25.71 28.46
CA ARG A 414 -9.00 26.41 29.32
C ARG A 414 -9.12 27.93 29.24
N GLY A 415 -9.39 28.47 28.05
CA GLY A 415 -9.60 29.91 27.85
C GLY A 415 -10.94 30.45 28.37
N ARG A 416 -11.87 29.58 28.78
CA ARG A 416 -13.19 29.93 29.32
C ARG A 416 -13.29 29.78 30.85
N SER A 417 -12.19 29.47 31.55
CA SER A 417 -12.20 29.52 33.02
C SER A 417 -12.59 30.94 33.46
N PRO A 418 -13.61 31.11 34.32
CA PRO A 418 -14.04 32.44 34.74
C PRO A 418 -12.88 33.12 35.47
N MET A 419 -12.58 34.36 35.08
CA MET A 419 -11.88 35.26 35.99
C MET A 419 -12.67 35.26 37.29
N VAL A 420 -12.06 34.71 38.34
CA VAL A 420 -12.53 34.90 39.70
C VAL A 420 -12.46 36.40 39.93
N THR A 421 -13.60 37.08 39.81
CA THR A 421 -13.80 38.41 40.38
C THR A 421 -13.56 38.28 41.87
N GLN A 422 -12.42 38.79 42.33
CA GLN A 422 -12.18 39.08 43.75
C GLN A 422 -12.98 40.31 44.17
#